data_AF-A0A5E4CTW6-F1
#
_entry.id   AF-A0A5E4CTW6-F1
#
_cell.length_a   1.000
_cell.length_b   1.000
_cell.length_c   1.000
_cell.angle_alpha   90.00
_cell.angle_beta   90.00
_cell.angle_gamma   90.00
#
_symmetry.space_group_name_H-M   'P 1'
#
loop_
_entity.id
_entity.type
_entity.pdbx_description
1 polymer ?
#
loop_
_entity_poly.entity_id
_entity_poly.type
_entity_poly.pdbx_seq_one_letter_code
_entity_poly.pdbx_strand_id
1 'polypeptide(L)'
;MNLPYNHTNYPNYLGHQTQKEASISWESSLFPALVQTNCYKYLMFFACTILVPKCDVNTGQRIPPCRVLCEHSKERCESVLGIVGLQWPEDTDCNQFPEENADNQTCLMPDEDVE
;
A
#
# COMPACT_ATOMS: atom_id res chain seq x y z
N MET A 1 -12.17 -8.25 1.09
CA MET A 1 -11.18 -7.28 1.58
C MET A 1 -11.54 -6.95 3.02
N ASN A 2 -10.92 -7.61 3.99
CA ASN A 2 -11.10 -7.31 5.41
C ASN A 2 -9.83 -6.62 5.90
N LEU A 3 -9.84 -5.29 5.89
CA LEU A 3 -8.78 -4.51 6.50
C LEU A 3 -9.11 -4.27 7.98
N PRO A 4 -8.11 -4.14 8.85
CA PRO A 4 -8.33 -3.88 10.29
C PRO A 4 -8.78 -2.44 10.59
N TYR A 5 -9.31 -1.73 9.59
CA TYR A 5 -9.80 -0.35 9.71
C TYR A 5 -10.93 -0.07 8.73
N ASN A 6 -11.77 0.91 9.08
CA ASN A 6 -12.96 1.32 8.33
C ASN A 6 -13.05 2.84 8.07
N HIS A 7 -12.01 3.60 8.40
CA HIS A 7 -11.91 5.05 8.13
C HIS A 7 -10.65 5.35 7.32
N THR A 8 -10.79 6.23 6.34
CA THR A 8 -9.71 6.68 5.46
C THR A 8 -9.80 8.18 5.23
N ASN A 9 -8.66 8.80 4.90
CA ASN A 9 -8.60 10.21 4.55
C ASN A 9 -7.69 10.41 3.33
N TYR A 10 -8.02 11.39 2.48
CA TYR A 10 -7.30 11.68 1.23
C TYR A 10 -6.53 13.02 1.35
N PRO A 11 -5.44 13.24 0.57
CA PRO A 11 -4.94 12.39 -0.51
C PRO A 11 -4.43 11.03 -0.03
N ASN A 12 -4.40 10.04 -0.92
CA ASN A 12 -3.72 8.78 -0.62
C ASN A 12 -2.19 8.91 -0.81
N TYR A 13 -1.42 7.83 -0.64
CA TYR A 13 0.04 7.88 -0.78
C TYR A 13 0.55 7.83 -2.23
N LEU A 14 -0.37 7.76 -3.20
CA LEU A 14 -0.11 7.87 -4.64
C LEU A 14 -0.55 9.23 -5.20
N GLY A 15 -0.96 10.16 -4.34
CA GLY A 15 -1.38 11.51 -4.74
C GLY A 15 -2.83 11.63 -5.22
N HIS A 16 -3.61 10.55 -5.28
CA HIS A 16 -5.04 10.64 -5.59
C HIS A 16 -5.75 11.47 -4.53
N GLN A 17 -6.59 12.41 -4.95
CA GLN A 17 -7.28 13.37 -4.07
C GLN A 17 -8.60 12.84 -3.53
N THR A 18 -9.17 11.83 -4.18
CA THR A 18 -10.45 11.25 -3.78
C THR A 18 -10.45 9.73 -3.94
N GLN A 19 -11.34 9.06 -3.20
CA GLN A 19 -11.56 7.63 -3.35
C GLN A 19 -12.04 7.25 -4.75
N LYS A 20 -12.83 8.12 -5.39
CA LYS A 20 -13.28 7.90 -6.76
C LYS A 20 -12.09 7.88 -7.72
N GLU A 21 -11.19 8.85 -7.61
CA GLU A 21 -9.96 8.91 -8.41
C GLU A 21 -9.09 7.66 -8.19
N ALA A 22 -8.84 7.29 -6.93
CA ALA A 22 -8.11 6.07 -6.62
C ALA A 22 -8.79 4.82 -7.19
N SER A 23 -10.12 4.73 -7.18
CA SER A 23 -10.85 3.55 -7.65
C SER A 23 -10.79 3.33 -9.17
N ILE A 24 -10.58 4.39 -9.96
CA ILE A 24 -10.47 4.33 -11.42
C ILE A 24 -9.01 4.44 -11.92
N SER A 25 -8.06 4.55 -11.00
CA SER A 25 -6.63 4.62 -11.29
C SER A 25 -6.11 3.32 -11.88
N TRP A 26 -4.95 3.39 -12.53
CA TRP A 26 -4.33 2.19 -13.10
C TRP A 26 -3.85 1.25 -11.99
N GLU A 27 -3.44 1.78 -10.83
CA GLU A 27 -3.02 1.03 -9.64
C GLU A 27 -4.16 0.20 -9.05
N SER A 28 -5.39 0.72 -9.10
CA SER A 28 -6.58 -0.01 -8.62
C SER A 28 -6.83 -1.30 -9.40
N SER A 29 -6.40 -1.34 -10.66
CA SER A 29 -6.49 -2.51 -11.52
C SER A 29 -5.23 -3.38 -11.44
N LEU A 30 -4.06 -2.74 -11.31
CA LEU A 30 -2.76 -3.40 -11.20
C LEU A 30 -2.68 -4.31 -9.97
N PHE A 31 -2.91 -3.78 -8.77
CA PHE A 31 -2.63 -4.51 -7.54
C PHE A 31 -3.46 -5.78 -7.40
N PRO A 32 -4.78 -5.80 -7.69
CA PRO A 32 -5.56 -7.03 -7.70
C PRO A 32 -5.06 -8.06 -8.72
N ALA A 33 -4.53 -7.64 -9.86
CA ALA A 33 -3.95 -8.55 -10.85
C ALA A 33 -2.64 -9.17 -10.33
N LEU A 34 -1.76 -8.37 -9.71
CA LEU A 34 -0.54 -8.88 -9.10
C LEU A 34 -0.81 -9.81 -7.92
N VAL A 35 -1.82 -9.53 -7.10
CA VAL A 35 -2.22 -10.41 -5.99
C VAL A 35 -2.58 -11.80 -6.48
N GLN A 36 -3.21 -11.94 -7.65
CA GLN A 36 -3.53 -13.25 -8.24
C GLN A 36 -2.30 -14.08 -8.62
N THR A 37 -1.13 -13.45 -8.77
CA THR A 37 0.13 -14.15 -9.07
C THR A 37 0.79 -14.74 -7.82
N ASN A 38 0.29 -14.40 -6.62
CA ASN A 38 0.86 -14.81 -5.33
C ASN A 38 2.36 -14.48 -5.17
N CYS A 39 2.85 -13.44 -5.83
CA CYS A 39 4.24 -12.98 -5.70
C CYS A 39 4.59 -12.60 -4.25
N TYR A 40 3.62 -12.08 -3.49
CA TYR A 40 3.79 -11.78 -2.08
C TYR A 40 2.45 -11.85 -1.32
N LYS A 41 2.43 -12.60 -0.21
CA LYS A 41 1.22 -12.81 0.60
C LYS A 41 0.60 -11.51 1.14
N TYR A 42 1.42 -10.50 1.45
CA TYR A 42 0.96 -9.23 2.01
C TYR A 42 0.76 -8.12 0.98
N LEU A 43 0.84 -8.42 -0.32
CA LEU A 43 0.69 -7.41 -1.37
C LEU A 43 -0.66 -6.70 -1.31
N MET A 44 -1.75 -7.44 -1.07
CA MET A 44 -3.08 -6.84 -0.95
C MET A 44 -3.15 -5.86 0.22
N PHE A 45 -2.55 -6.22 1.36
CA PHE A 45 -2.48 -5.33 2.51
C PHE A 45 -1.71 -4.06 2.17
N PHE A 46 -0.51 -4.18 1.59
CA PHE A 46 0.26 -3.03 1.12
C PHE A 46 -0.54 -2.14 0.17
N ALA A 47 -1.13 -2.71 -0.89
CA ALA A 47 -1.94 -1.99 -1.86
C ALA A 47 -3.08 -1.20 -1.21
N CYS A 48 -3.77 -1.80 -0.23
CA CYS A 48 -4.80 -1.10 0.52
C CYS A 48 -4.24 0.06 1.36
N THR A 49 -3.11 -0.12 2.05
CA THR A 49 -2.51 0.95 2.86
C THR A 49 -2.12 2.18 2.05
N ILE A 50 -1.74 2.02 0.77
CA ILE A 50 -1.37 3.13 -0.11
C ILE A 50 -2.56 3.73 -0.87
N LEU A 51 -3.52 2.90 -1.30
CA LEU A 51 -4.68 3.35 -2.07
C LEU A 51 -5.79 3.95 -1.20
N VAL A 52 -6.04 3.35 -0.03
CA VAL A 52 -7.11 3.70 0.91
C VAL A 52 -6.53 3.80 2.32
N PRO A 53 -5.65 4.77 2.61
CA PRO A 53 -4.86 4.78 3.85
C PRO A 53 -5.73 4.83 5.10
N LYS A 54 -5.32 4.10 6.15
CA LYS A 54 -5.92 4.26 7.48
C LYS A 54 -5.71 5.70 7.96
N CYS A 55 -6.71 6.28 8.59
CA CYS A 55 -6.56 7.55 9.29
C CYS A 55 -6.98 7.46 10.75
N ASP A 56 -6.42 8.35 11.57
CA ASP A 56 -6.96 8.64 12.89
C ASP A 56 -8.27 9.41 12.75
N VAL A 57 -9.31 8.95 13.45
CA VAL A 57 -10.68 9.46 13.28
C VAL A 57 -10.83 10.89 13.81
N ASN A 58 -10.00 11.30 14.77
CA ASN A 58 -10.11 12.60 15.43
C ASN A 58 -9.30 13.69 14.71
N THR A 59 -8.10 13.33 14.25
CA THR A 59 -7.14 14.26 13.64
C THR A 59 -7.16 14.20 12.11
N GLY A 60 -7.69 13.13 11.52
CA GLY A 60 -7.62 12.86 10.09
C GLY A 60 -6.21 12.51 9.61
N GLN A 61 -5.24 12.37 10.52
CA GLN A 61 -3.86 12.04 10.17
C GLN A 61 -3.79 10.63 9.57
N ARG A 62 -3.18 10.51 8.39
CA ARG A 62 -3.00 9.23 7.69
C ARG A 62 -1.84 8.46 8.33
N ILE A 63 -1.99 7.14 8.44
CA ILE A 63 -0.97 6.23 8.95
C ILE A 63 -0.39 5.45 7.75
N PRO A 64 0.91 5.59 7.43
CA PRO A 64 1.51 4.96 6.26
C PRO A 64 1.82 3.48 6.50
N PRO A 65 2.06 2.67 5.45
CA PRO A 65 2.76 1.40 5.61
C PRO A 65 4.18 1.63 6.15
N CYS A 66 4.75 0.64 6.82
CA CYS A 66 6.18 0.69 7.16
C CYS A 66 7.03 0.49 5.90
N ARG A 67 8.24 1.07 5.89
CA ARG A 67 9.18 1.00 4.75
C ARG A 67 9.45 -0.43 4.31
N VAL A 68 9.72 -1.33 5.26
CA VAL A 68 10.01 -2.74 5.00
C VAL A 68 8.86 -3.46 4.25
N LEU A 69 7.60 -3.10 4.53
CA LEU A 69 6.45 -3.65 3.82
C LEU A 69 6.42 -3.21 2.35
N CYS A 70 6.75 -1.94 2.09
CA CYS A 70 6.86 -1.41 0.73
C CYS A 70 8.00 -2.09 -0.04
N GLU A 71 9.19 -2.16 0.57
CA GLU A 71 10.39 -2.76 -0.03
C GLU A 71 10.15 -4.22 -0.40
N HIS A 72 9.62 -5.03 0.53
CA HIS A 72 9.31 -6.43 0.25
C HIS A 72 8.21 -6.59 -0.81
N SER A 73 7.21 -5.70 -0.84
CA SER A 73 6.15 -5.75 -1.86
C SER A 73 6.72 -5.48 -3.25
N LYS A 74 7.60 -4.47 -3.37
CA LYS A 74 8.28 -4.14 -4.62
C LYS A 74 9.22 -5.28 -5.03
N GLU A 75 10.17 -5.66 -4.18
CA GLU A 75 11.20 -6.68 -4.48
C GLU A 75 10.59 -8.00 -4.98
N ARG A 76 9.51 -8.46 -4.33
CA ARG A 76 8.90 -9.76 -4.65
C ARG A 76 7.99 -9.73 -5.88
N CYS A 77 7.38 -8.59 -6.19
CA CYS A 77 6.34 -8.49 -7.23
C CYS A 77 6.74 -7.68 -8.47
N GLU A 78 7.79 -6.86 -8.41
CA GLU A 78 8.26 -6.04 -9.54
C GLU A 78 8.67 -6.90 -10.74
N SER A 79 9.31 -8.06 -10.50
CA SER A 79 9.71 -8.98 -11.57
C SER A 79 8.52 -9.52 -12.38
N VAL A 80 7.35 -9.66 -11.77
CA VAL A 80 6.11 -10.11 -12.43
C VAL A 80 5.65 -9.07 -13.46
N LEU A 81 5.79 -7.78 -13.14
CA LEU A 81 5.46 -6.70 -14.09
C LEU A 81 6.42 -6.66 -15.26
N GLY A 82 7.70 -6.93 -15.01
CA GLY A 82 8.73 -6.99 -16.04
C GLY A 82 8.42 -8.00 -17.16
N ILE A 83 7.75 -9.12 -16.84
CA ILE A 83 7.38 -10.16 -17.83
C ILE A 83 6.47 -9.59 -18.94
N VAL A 84 5.61 -8.64 -18.59
CA VAL A 84 4.64 -8.01 -19.52
C VAL A 84 5.06 -6.59 -19.93
N GLY A 85 6.29 -6.18 -19.62
CA GLY A 85 6.82 -4.86 -19.95
C GLY A 85 6.22 -3.71 -19.15
N LEU A 86 5.56 -4.00 -18.02
CA LEU A 86 5.08 -2.99 -17.09
C LEU A 86 6.16 -2.66 -16.05
N GLN A 87 6.05 -1.50 -15.42
CA GLN A 87 6.96 -1.04 -14.37
C GLN A 87 6.19 -0.88 -13.06
N TRP A 88 6.89 -1.05 -11.95
CA TRP A 88 6.35 -0.75 -10.63
C TRP A 88 6.05 0.76 -10.52
N PRO A 89 4.94 1.18 -9.88
CA PRO A 89 4.57 2.60 -9.79
C PRO A 89 5.70 3.47 -9.23
N GLU A 90 6.10 4.53 -9.93
CA GLU A 90 7.17 5.44 -9.47
C GLU A 90 6.79 6.17 -8.17
N ASP A 91 5.50 6.45 -7.97
CA ASP A 91 4.95 7.12 -6.79
C ASP A 91 5.03 6.27 -5.50
N THR A 92 5.55 5.05 -5.59
CA THR A 92 5.80 4.16 -4.44
C THR A 92 7.27 4.12 -4.03
N ASP A 93 7.96 5.27 -4.03
CA ASP A 93 9.28 5.36 -3.41
C ASP A 93 9.19 5.01 -1.91
N CYS A 94 9.72 3.85 -1.53
CA CYS A 94 9.64 3.35 -0.16
C CYS A 94 10.36 4.25 0.85
N ASN A 95 11.28 5.11 0.42
CA ASN A 95 11.97 6.07 1.30
C ASN A 95 11.04 7.10 1.92
N GLN A 96 9.86 7.32 1.33
CA GLN A 96 8.84 8.21 1.89
C GLN A 96 8.19 7.64 3.17
N PHE A 97 8.33 6.34 3.41
CA PHE A 97 7.73 5.64 4.54
C PHE A 97 8.71 5.50 5.72
N PRO A 98 8.20 5.53 6.96
CA PRO A 98 9.02 5.38 8.16
C PRO A 98 9.50 3.95 8.34
N GLU A 99 10.61 3.78 9.06
CA GLU A 99 11.06 2.47 9.52
C GLU A 99 10.16 1.94 10.63
N GLU A 100 10.10 0.61 10.75
CA GLU A 100 9.42 -0.03 11.87
C GLU A 100 10.17 0.31 13.17
N ASN A 101 9.44 0.86 14.15
CA ASN A 101 9.99 1.38 15.42
C ASN A 101 10.81 2.69 15.31
N ALA A 102 10.63 3.48 14.25
CA ALA A 102 11.18 4.84 14.23
C ALA A 102 10.58 5.68 15.36
N ASP A 103 11.44 6.39 16.11
CA ASP A 103 11.02 7.22 17.25
C ASP A 103 9.93 8.22 16.82
N ASN A 104 8.75 8.13 17.45
CA ASN A 104 7.57 8.97 17.24
C ASN A 104 6.79 8.79 15.92
N GLN A 105 7.06 7.75 15.12
CA GLN A 105 6.31 7.50 13.88
C GLN A 105 5.65 6.13 13.87
N THR A 106 4.31 6.11 13.87
CA THR A 106 3.53 4.88 13.72
C THR A 106 3.34 4.55 12.24
N CYS A 107 3.58 3.29 11.88
CA CYS A 107 3.30 2.77 10.55
C CYS A 107 2.63 1.39 10.61
N LEU A 108 2.06 0.96 9.49
CA LEU A 108 1.28 -0.26 9.39
C LEU A 108 2.13 -1.43 8.90
N MET A 109 2.05 -2.53 9.64
CA MET A 109 2.50 -3.85 9.27
C MET A 109 1.30 -4.80 9.17
N PRO A 110 1.35 -5.82 8.29
CA PRO A 110 0.35 -6.87 8.28
C PRO A 110 0.46 -7.69 9.57
N ASP A 111 -0.66 -8.29 9.97
CA ASP A 111 -0.66 -9.29 11.04
C ASP A 111 -0.06 -10.59 10.50
N GLU A 112 0.87 -11.20 11.26
CA GLU A 112 1.60 -12.39 10.82
C GLU A 112 0.68 -13.61 10.69
N ASP A 113 -0.43 -13.63 11.44
CA ASP A 113 -1.40 -14.72 11.52
C ASP A 113 -2.49 -14.67 10.43
N VAL A 114 -2.46 -13.66 9.54
CA VAL A 114 -3.38 -13.58 8.40
C VAL A 114 -2.82 -14.43 7.25
N GLU A 115 -3.36 -15.64 7.08
CA GLU A 115 -3.16 -16.52 5.91
C GLU A 115 -3.69 -15.92 4.60
#